data_AF-A0A7X2KE11-F1
#
_entry.id   AF-A0A7X2KE11-F1
#
_cell.length_a   1.000
_cell.length_b   1.000
_cell.length_c   1.000
_cell.angle_alpha   90.00
_cell.angle_beta   90.00
_cell.angle_gamma   90.00
#
_symmetry.space_group_name_H-M   'P 1'
#
loop_
_entity.id
_entity.type
_entity.pdbx_description
1 polymer ?
#
loop_
_entity_poly.entity_id
_entity_poly.type
_entity_poly.pdbx_seq_one_letter_code
_entity_poly.pdbx_strand_id
1 'polypeptide(L)' 'MEKRVVKLQVMLNDSELEEIDDWRFENRAASRSAAVRELIFESLEKWKETRQQAASSDDEG' A
#
# COMPACT_ATOMS: atom_id res chain seq x y z
N MET A 1 -10.62 6.37 16.92
CA MET A 1 -11.81 5.64 16.46
C MET A 1 -11.65 5.45 14.95
N GLU A 2 -11.03 4.34 14.52
CA GLU A 2 -10.78 4.14 13.09
C GLU A 2 -12.12 3.94 12.37
N LYS A 3 -12.31 4.78 11.35
CA LYS A 3 -13.52 4.89 10.56
C LYS A 3 -13.73 3.60 9.78
N ARG A 4 -14.99 3.17 9.69
CA ARG A 4 -15.49 2.01 8.93
C ARG A 4 -14.65 1.71 7.69
N VAL A 5 -14.34 0.43 7.49
CA VAL A 5 -13.80 -0.04 6.22
C VAL A 5 -14.81 0.25 5.11
N VAL A 6 -14.38 1.00 4.10
CA VAL A 6 -15.18 1.30 2.90
C VAL A 6 -14.67 0.45 1.73
N LYS A 7 -15.58 0.06 0.83
CA LYS A 7 -15.21 -0.62 -0.42
C LYS A 7 -14.75 0.43 -1.42
N LEU A 8 -13.50 0.32 -1.87
CA LEU A 8 -12.94 1.10 -2.96
C LEU A 8 -12.94 0.24 -4.23
N GLN A 9 -13.49 0.77 -5.33
CA GLN A 9 -13.36 0.15 -6.65
C GLN A 9 -12.20 0.83 -7.38
N VAL A 10 -11.28 0.03 -7.89
CA VAL A 10 -10.15 0.49 -8.71
C VAL A 10 -10.11 -0.33 -10.00
N MET A 11 -9.66 0.30 -11.08
CA MET A 11 -9.40 -0.38 -12.34
C MET A 11 -7.92 -0.75 -12.37
N LEU A 12 -7.63 -2.00 -12.71
CA LEU A 12 -6.28 -2.54 -12.82
C LEU A 12 -6.18 -3.23 -14.18
N ASN A 13 -4.99 -3.21 -14.77
CA ASN A 13 -4.69 -4.05 -15.92
C ASN A 13 -4.37 -5.49 -15.49
N ASP A 14 -4.27 -6.39 -16.46
CA ASP A 14 -4.09 -7.82 -16.19
C ASP A 14 -2.75 -8.11 -15.49
N SER A 15 -1.66 -7.42 -15.87
CA SER A 15 -0.35 -7.57 -15.25
C SER A 15 -0.32 -7.13 -13.79
N GLU A 16 -0.97 -6.00 -13.46
CA GLU A 16 -1.11 -5.53 -12.08
C GLU A 16 -1.92 -6.53 -11.26
N LEU A 17 -2.95 -7.16 -11.84
CA LEU A 17 -3.75 -8.17 -11.17
C LEU A 17 -2.93 -9.44 -10.88
N GLU A 18 -2.08 -9.85 -11.82
CA GLU A 18 -1.17 -10.99 -11.70
C GLU A 18 -0.13 -10.75 -10.60
N GLU A 19 0.54 -9.59 -10.60
CA GLU A 19 1.52 -9.24 -9.56
C GLU A 19 0.91 -9.22 -8.14
N ILE A 20 -0.33 -8.73 -7.99
CA ILE A 20 -1.04 -8.76 -6.71
C ILE A 20 -1.36 -10.20 -6.28
N ASP A 21 -1.69 -11.07 -7.24
CA ASP A 21 -1.97 -12.48 -6.96
C ASP A 21 -0.70 -13.24 -6.58
N ASP A 22 0.42 -13.01 -7.26
CA ASP A 22 1.72 -13.59 -6.93
C ASP A 22 2.15 -13.18 -5.52
N TRP A 23 2.08 -11.88 -5.22
CA TRP A 23 2.36 -11.38 -3.87
C TRP A 23 1.45 -12.05 -2.83
N ARG A 24 0.14 -12.22 -3.14
CA ARG A 24 -0.81 -12.90 -2.24
C ARG A 24 -0.37 -14.33 -1.95
N PHE A 25 0.07 -15.08 -2.96
CA PHE A 25 0.50 -16.47 -2.80
C PHE A 25 1.80 -16.56 -1.98
N GLU A 26 2.78 -15.72 -2.28
CA GLU A 26 4.06 -15.66 -1.58
C GLU A 26 3.88 -15.32 -0.08
N ASN A 27 3.05 -14.31 0.21
CA ASN A 27 2.80 -13.81 1.56
C ASN A 27 1.64 -14.52 2.27
N ARG A 28 1.05 -15.54 1.64
CA ARG A 28 -0.08 -16.34 2.19
C ARG A 28 -1.27 -15.48 2.62
N ALA A 29 -1.52 -14.37 1.93
CA ALA A 29 -2.63 -13.50 2.25
C ALA A 29 -3.98 -14.17 1.91
N ALA A 30 -4.92 -14.11 2.86
CA ALA A 30 -6.17 -14.89 2.80
C ALA A 30 -7.12 -14.49 1.65
N SER A 31 -6.99 -13.26 1.11
CA SER A 31 -7.79 -12.79 -0.02
C SER A 31 -7.06 -11.71 -0.79
N ARG A 32 -7.50 -11.43 -2.02
CA ARG A 32 -6.97 -10.31 -2.82
C ARG A 32 -7.17 -8.97 -2.11
N SER A 33 -8.30 -8.77 -1.42
CA SER A 33 -8.54 -7.54 -0.66
C SER A 33 -7.59 -7.40 0.54
N ALA A 34 -7.18 -8.51 1.16
CA ALA A 34 -6.15 -8.48 2.20
C ALA A 34 -4.79 -8.08 1.60
N ALA A 35 -4.40 -8.70 0.48
CA ALA A 35 -3.15 -8.36 -0.21
C ALA A 35 -3.09 -6.89 -0.63
N VAL A 36 -4.14 -6.38 -1.28
CA VAL A 36 -4.22 -4.96 -1.68
C VAL A 36 -4.13 -4.03 -0.47
N ARG A 37 -4.71 -4.40 0.68
CA ARG A 37 -4.62 -3.56 1.89
C ARG A 37 -3.20 -3.49 2.44
N GLU A 38 -2.48 -4.62 2.50
CA GLU A 38 -1.10 -4.62 3.00
C GLU A 38 -0.17 -3.85 2.05
N LEU A 39 -0.29 -4.06 0.74
CA LEU A 39 0.47 -3.30 -0.26
C LEU A 39 0.21 -1.78 -0.16
N ILE A 40 -1.05 -1.36 0.04
CA ILE A 40 -1.39 0.05 0.29
C ILE A 40 -0.80 0.53 1.62
N PHE A 41 -0.86 -0.28 2.67
CA PHE A 41 -0.32 0.10 3.98
C PHE A 41 1.20 0.32 3.90
N GLU A 42 1.96 -0.63 3.36
CA GLU A 42 3.41 -0.56 3.19
C GLU A 42 3.83 0.65 2.34
N SER A 43 3.13 0.86 1.21
CA SER A 43 3.41 2.02 0.34
C SER A 43 3.12 3.36 1.03
N LEU A 44 2.06 3.45 1.84
CA LEU A 44 1.75 4.65 2.62
C LEU A 44 2.76 4.92 3.73
N GLU A 45 3.27 3.88 4.39
CA GLU A 45 4.35 4.03 5.38
C GLU A 45 5.62 4.55 4.72
N LYS A 46 6.07 3.89 3.65
CA LYS A 46 7.23 4.30 2.85
C LYS A 46 7.11 5.74 2.33
N TRP A 47 5.92 6.13 1.89
CA TRP A 47 5.66 7.51 1.43
C TRP A 47 5.77 8.54 2.56
N LYS A 48 5.27 8.22 3.76
CA LYS A 48 5.40 9.09 4.94
C LYS A 48 6.85 9.27 5.35
N GLU A 49 7.63 8.18 5.38
CA GLU A 49 9.06 8.22 5.70
C GLU A 49 9.82 9.13 4.74
N THR A 50 9.59 8.95 3.43
CA THR A 50 10.20 9.79 2.38
C THR A 50 9.88 11.27 2.59
N ARG A 51 8.64 11.60 2.99
CA ARG A 51 8.21 12.97 3.22
C ARG A 51 8.79 13.58 4.51
N GLN A 52 8.99 12.78 5.56
CA GLN A 52 9.63 13.24 6.80
C GLN A 52 11.13 13.50 6.63
N GLN A 53 11.79 12.69 5.81
CA GLN A 53 13.19 12.91 5.44
C GLN A 53 13.37 14.21 4.67
N ALA A 54 12.50 14.49 3.69
CA ALA A 54 12.54 15.76 2.95
C ALA A 54 12.31 16.99 3.85
N ALA A 55 11.40 16.90 4.83
CA ALA A 55 11.10 18.00 5.73
C ALA A 55 12.19 18.26 6.80
N SER A 56 13.05 17.27 7.09
CA SER A 56 14.17 17.42 8.03
C SER A 56 15.44 17.92 7.37
N SER A 57 15.60 17.75 6.05
CA SER A 57 16.71 18.33 5.28
C SER A 57 16.58 19.82 4.98
N ASP A 58 15.38 20.40 5.08
CA ASP A 58 15.12 21.82 4.79
C ASP A 58 15.33 22.75 6.01
N ASP A 59 15.54 22.22 7.23
CA ASP A 59 15.70 22.98 8.49
C ASP A 59 17.17 23.16 8.92
N GLU A 60 18.13 22.53 8.22
CA GLU A 60 19.58 22.63 8.51
C GLU A 60 20.32 23.65 7.59
N GLY A 61 19.62 24.65 7.05
CA GLY A 61 20.14 25.67 6.11
C GLY A 61 20.26 27.08 6.67
#